data_AF-A0AAD8P8A2-F1
#
_entry.id   AF-A0AAD8P8A2-F1
#
_cell.length_a   1.000
_cell.length_b   1.000
_cell.length_c   1.000
_cell.angle_alpha   90.00
_cell.angle_beta   90.00
_cell.angle_gamma   90.00
#
_symmetry.space_group_name_H-M   'P 1'
#
loop_
_entity.id
_entity.type
_entity.pdbx_description
1 polymer ?
#
loop_
_entity_poly.entity_id
_entity_poly.type
_entity_poly.pdbx_seq_one_letter_code
_entity_poly.pdbx_strand_id
1 'polypeptide(L)'
;MDEHNDSQMKIEKGDYGFVLQDVPHLTDYISNLNTYPNPMRFNPAYSVVKQYFIDCDDTVPEKVVVHKNDPRGVHFRRAGPRQNVYFSPDEVHACVVTCGGLCPGLNTVIREIVCALFHMYGVTRVLGIDGGYRGFYSKNTITLTPKFVNDIHKRGGTILGSSRGGHDKSKIVDSIQDRGINQVYIIGGDGTQKGAAVIFEEIKRRGIKAVVAGIPKTIDNDIAVIDKSFGFDTAVEEAQRAINAAHVEAESAENGIGVVKLMGRYSGFIAMYATLASRDVDLCLIPESPFFLDGEGGLLEYVEKRLKENGHMVIVVAEGAGQELVAQSNSATAKDASGNKLLKDVGMWLSDRIKAHFASNKQMPITLKYIDPTYMIRAVPSNASDNIYCTLLAQSCVHGAMAGFTGFISGLVHGRQTYIPFSRIVDHQNYVVITDRMWARVLASTNQPSFLRPKELIEFQKAEEQLLEAGDNNSAAGTSFEFTSLFRCLTCS
;
A
#
# COMPACT_ATOMS: atom_id res chain seq x y z
N MET A 1 24.15 -19.58 16.54
CA MET A 1 25.15 -18.94 15.67
C MET A 1 24.41 -17.86 14.94
N ASP A 2 24.47 -16.67 15.51
CA ASP A 2 23.78 -15.47 15.03
C ASP A 2 24.56 -14.91 13.83
N GLU A 3 24.01 -15.07 12.62
CA GLU A 3 24.47 -14.32 11.45
C GLU A 3 23.83 -12.93 11.52
N HIS A 4 24.64 -11.93 11.89
CA HIS A 4 24.25 -10.53 11.79
C HIS A 4 23.89 -10.18 10.34
N ASN A 5 22.66 -9.69 10.20
CA ASN A 5 22.00 -9.26 8.98
C ASN A 5 22.56 -7.91 8.53
N ASP A 6 23.71 -7.92 7.85
CA ASP A 6 24.40 -6.70 7.39
C ASP A 6 23.89 -6.25 6.01
N SER A 7 22.58 -6.01 5.91
CA SER A 7 22.03 -5.19 4.82
C SER A 7 22.25 -3.73 5.21
N GLN A 8 23.49 -3.25 5.13
CA GLN A 8 23.78 -1.85 5.40
C GLN A 8 23.11 -0.99 4.33
N MET A 9 22.09 -0.25 4.75
CA MET A 9 21.43 0.77 3.95
C MET A 9 22.49 1.78 3.49
N LYS A 10 22.51 2.08 2.18
CA LYS A 10 23.43 3.08 1.64
C LYS A 10 22.99 4.46 2.10
N ILE A 11 23.76 5.05 3.02
CA ILE A 11 23.45 6.35 3.62
C ILE A 11 24.56 7.34 3.28
N GLU A 12 24.18 8.45 2.67
CA GLU A 12 25.07 9.58 2.41
C GLU A 12 24.63 10.77 3.27
N LYS A 13 25.56 11.32 4.05
CA LYS A 13 25.29 12.48 4.93
C LYS A 13 25.82 13.76 4.29
N GLY A 14 25.08 14.84 4.46
CA GLY A 14 25.46 16.18 3.99
C GLY A 14 25.21 17.25 5.05
N ASP A 15 25.39 18.51 4.63
CA ASP A 15 25.25 19.66 5.52
C ASP A 15 23.83 19.80 6.08
N TYR A 16 23.72 20.49 7.22
CA TYR A 16 22.44 20.81 7.87
C TYR A 16 21.57 19.58 8.18
N GLY A 17 22.19 18.45 8.51
CA GLY A 17 21.49 17.21 8.85
C GLY A 17 20.82 16.55 7.64
N PHE A 18 21.29 16.80 6.42
CA PHE A 18 20.88 16.09 5.23
C PHE A 18 21.32 14.63 5.29
N VAL A 19 20.39 13.71 4.99
CA VAL A 19 20.63 12.27 4.95
C VAL A 19 19.97 11.70 3.71
N LEU A 20 20.74 11.34 2.69
CA LEU A 20 20.24 10.57 1.56
C LEU A 20 20.23 9.09 1.92
N GLN A 21 19.04 8.51 2.04
CA GLN A 21 18.86 7.05 2.07
C GLN A 21 18.82 6.56 0.62
N ASP A 22 20.00 6.22 0.12
CA ASP A 22 20.19 5.89 -1.28
C ASP A 22 19.89 4.42 -1.58
N VAL A 23 19.59 4.14 -2.86
CA VAL A 23 19.37 2.81 -3.38
C VAL A 23 20.68 2.19 -3.89
N PRO A 24 20.87 0.87 -3.74
CA PRO A 24 22.02 0.17 -4.30
C PRO A 24 22.12 0.31 -5.82
N HIS A 25 23.34 0.28 -6.32
CA HIS A 25 23.67 0.29 -7.74
C HIS A 25 24.58 -0.89 -8.09
N LEU A 26 24.49 -1.42 -9.32
CA LEU A 26 25.31 -2.57 -9.74
C LEU A 26 26.83 -2.32 -9.56
N THR A 27 27.29 -1.08 -9.72
CA THR A 27 28.70 -0.70 -9.53
C THR A 27 29.17 -0.81 -8.08
N ASP A 28 28.26 -0.91 -7.11
CA ASP A 28 28.62 -1.00 -5.70
C ASP A 28 29.24 -2.37 -5.37
N TYR A 29 29.01 -3.39 -6.21
CA TYR A 29 29.49 -4.76 -6.00
C TYR A 29 29.94 -5.50 -7.27
N ILE A 30 29.83 -4.89 -8.45
CA ILE A 30 30.39 -5.42 -9.71
C ILE A 30 31.35 -4.38 -10.29
N SER A 31 32.61 -4.77 -10.44
CA SER A 31 33.64 -3.91 -11.04
C SER A 31 33.61 -3.95 -12.58
N ASN A 32 34.11 -2.88 -13.21
CA ASN A 32 34.30 -2.79 -14.66
C ASN A 32 33.03 -2.99 -15.51
N LEU A 33 31.89 -2.48 -15.05
CA LEU A 33 30.66 -2.49 -15.84
C LEU A 33 30.76 -1.54 -17.03
N ASN A 34 30.31 -2.01 -18.19
CA ASN A 34 30.13 -1.15 -19.36
C ASN A 34 28.98 -0.18 -19.14
N THR A 35 29.15 1.01 -19.68
CA THR A 35 28.17 2.08 -19.68
C THR A 35 27.82 2.46 -21.11
N TYR A 36 26.54 2.66 -21.40
CA TYR A 36 26.03 2.98 -22.73
C TYR A 36 25.26 4.32 -22.69
N PRO A 37 25.31 5.13 -23.75
CA PRO A 37 24.40 6.28 -23.88
C PRO A 37 22.95 5.82 -23.84
N ASN A 38 22.07 6.54 -23.14
CA ASN A 38 20.67 6.15 -23.04
C ASN A 38 19.97 6.20 -24.42
N PRO A 39 19.34 5.10 -24.89
CA PRO A 39 18.65 5.04 -26.18
C PRO A 39 17.57 6.12 -26.37
N MET A 40 16.95 6.58 -25.28
CA MET A 40 15.94 7.63 -25.32
C MET A 40 16.49 8.96 -25.87
N ARG A 41 17.81 9.15 -25.87
CA ARG A 41 18.46 10.32 -26.48
C ARG A 41 18.07 10.51 -27.95
N PHE A 42 17.78 9.42 -28.63
CA PHE A 42 17.46 9.40 -30.06
C PHE A 42 15.98 9.07 -30.31
N ASN A 43 15.17 8.99 -29.25
CA ASN A 43 13.76 8.65 -29.39
C ASN A 43 12.95 9.87 -29.89
N PRO A 44 12.30 9.80 -31.06
CA PRO A 44 11.55 10.93 -31.61
C PRO A 44 10.46 11.47 -30.69
N ALA A 45 9.83 10.61 -29.87
CA ALA A 45 8.78 11.01 -28.93
C ALA A 45 9.27 11.98 -27.85
N TYR A 46 10.57 11.95 -27.53
CA TYR A 46 11.19 12.80 -26.50
C TYR A 46 11.92 14.01 -27.09
N SER A 47 11.95 14.16 -28.42
CA SER A 47 12.67 15.25 -29.11
C SER A 47 12.17 16.66 -28.75
N VAL A 48 10.90 16.80 -28.36
CA VAL A 48 10.28 18.07 -27.95
C VAL A 48 10.52 18.40 -26.46
N VAL A 49 11.03 17.45 -25.67
CA VAL A 49 11.22 17.63 -24.23
C VAL A 49 12.59 18.26 -23.98
N LYS A 50 12.60 19.52 -23.49
CA LYS A 50 13.84 20.30 -23.30
C LYS A 50 14.82 19.69 -22.29
N GLN A 51 14.32 18.99 -21.28
CA GLN A 51 15.13 18.34 -20.23
C GLN A 51 14.37 17.12 -19.70
N TYR A 52 14.69 15.93 -20.23
CA TYR A 52 14.05 14.68 -19.79
C TYR A 52 14.97 13.81 -18.92
N PHE A 53 16.30 13.97 -19.00
CA PHE A 53 17.21 13.29 -18.08
C PHE A 53 17.22 13.96 -16.71
N ILE A 54 17.20 13.13 -15.68
CA ILE A 54 17.25 13.54 -14.28
C ILE A 54 18.70 13.58 -13.83
N ASP A 55 19.07 14.63 -13.10
CA ASP A 55 20.39 14.75 -12.51
C ASP A 55 20.63 13.64 -11.49
N CYS A 56 21.87 13.20 -11.35
CA CYS A 56 22.20 12.20 -10.33
C CYS A 56 21.96 12.78 -8.94
N ASP A 57 22.20 14.07 -8.70
CA ASP A 57 22.10 14.67 -7.36
C ASP A 57 20.66 15.11 -7.01
N ASP A 58 19.70 14.92 -7.91
CA ASP A 58 18.29 15.21 -7.62
C ASP A 58 17.75 14.29 -6.51
N THR A 59 17.35 14.91 -5.40
CA THR A 59 16.73 14.23 -4.27
C THR A 59 15.38 14.83 -3.90
N VAL A 60 14.54 14.02 -3.23
CA VAL A 60 13.22 14.39 -2.76
C VAL A 60 13.18 14.21 -1.23
N PRO A 61 12.86 15.24 -0.45
CA PRO A 61 12.80 15.15 1.00
C PRO A 61 11.62 14.28 1.46
N GLU A 62 11.81 13.48 2.50
CA GLU A 62 10.73 12.76 3.21
C GLU A 62 9.82 13.75 3.97
N LYS A 63 10.41 14.79 4.55
CA LYS A 63 9.70 15.84 5.29
C LYS A 63 9.83 17.18 4.57
N VAL A 64 8.74 17.66 3.98
CA VAL A 64 8.69 18.95 3.27
C VAL A 64 8.29 20.13 4.16
N VAL A 65 7.58 19.87 5.26
CA VAL A 65 7.18 20.91 6.23
C VAL A 65 8.19 20.90 7.36
N VAL A 66 9.05 21.92 7.41
CA VAL A 66 10.13 22.06 8.39
C VAL A 66 10.22 23.50 8.88
N HIS A 67 10.71 23.71 10.10
CA HIS A 67 11.09 25.03 10.58
C HIS A 67 12.44 25.47 10.02
N LYS A 68 12.73 26.77 10.11
CA LYS A 68 13.95 27.39 9.55
C LYS A 68 15.25 26.70 9.98
N ASN A 69 15.30 26.21 11.22
CA ASN A 69 16.50 25.65 11.83
C ASN A 69 16.43 24.12 11.99
N ASP A 70 15.36 23.49 11.50
CA ASP A 70 15.25 22.03 11.55
C ASP A 70 16.29 21.40 10.62
N PRO A 71 16.83 20.21 10.98
CA PRO A 71 17.65 19.45 10.06
C PRO A 71 16.85 19.12 8.79
N ARG A 72 17.53 19.09 7.64
CA ARG A 72 16.93 18.72 6.34
C ARG A 72 16.37 17.30 6.37
N GLY A 73 16.98 16.42 7.16
CA GLY A 73 16.48 15.08 7.41
C GLY A 73 16.68 14.15 6.22
N VAL A 74 15.79 13.16 6.12
CA VAL A 74 15.90 12.08 5.14
C VAL A 74 15.43 12.54 3.76
N HIS A 75 16.19 12.14 2.76
CA HIS A 75 15.92 12.35 1.35
C HIS A 75 16.01 11.02 0.59
N PHE A 76 15.26 10.92 -0.50
CA PHE A 76 15.28 9.80 -1.44
C PHE A 76 15.72 10.26 -2.82
N ARG A 77 16.38 9.37 -3.57
CA ARG A 77 16.80 9.67 -4.93
C ARG A 77 15.60 9.86 -5.85
N ARG A 78 15.60 10.91 -6.67
CA ARG A 78 14.53 11.16 -7.65
C ARG A 78 14.56 10.11 -8.76
N ALA A 79 13.42 9.49 -9.03
CA ALA A 79 13.28 8.52 -10.11
C ALA A 79 13.22 9.20 -11.48
N GLY A 80 13.64 8.47 -12.50
CA GLY A 80 13.59 8.91 -13.89
C GLY A 80 14.81 8.47 -14.70
N PRO A 81 14.84 8.82 -16.00
CA PRO A 81 15.89 8.37 -16.89
C PRO A 81 17.21 9.08 -16.61
N ARG A 82 18.32 8.33 -16.74
CA ARG A 82 19.69 8.84 -16.63
C ARG A 82 20.32 8.99 -18.01
N GLN A 83 21.30 9.87 -18.13
CA GLN A 83 22.04 10.12 -19.38
C GLN A 83 22.68 8.83 -19.93
N ASN A 84 23.13 7.98 -19.01
CA ASN A 84 23.85 6.75 -19.25
C ASN A 84 23.09 5.57 -18.62
N VAL A 85 23.19 4.40 -19.24
CA VAL A 85 22.58 3.14 -18.81
C VAL A 85 23.64 2.04 -18.72
N TYR A 86 23.36 0.98 -17.95
CA TYR A 86 24.29 -0.14 -17.71
C TYR A 86 23.90 -1.43 -18.43
N PHE A 87 22.84 -1.35 -19.24
CA PHE A 87 22.36 -2.40 -20.10
C PHE A 87 22.20 -1.87 -21.52
N SER A 88 22.79 -2.57 -22.49
CA SER A 88 22.41 -2.41 -23.89
C SER A 88 21.06 -3.11 -24.13
N PRO A 89 20.16 -2.58 -24.98
CA PRO A 89 18.83 -3.16 -25.20
C PRO A 89 18.85 -4.64 -25.59
N ASP A 90 19.82 -5.06 -26.42
CA ASP A 90 19.97 -6.45 -26.88
C ASP A 90 20.47 -7.40 -25.79
N GLU A 91 21.12 -6.88 -24.74
CA GLU A 91 21.56 -7.64 -23.58
C GLU A 91 20.41 -7.93 -22.62
N VAL A 92 19.35 -7.10 -22.61
CA VAL A 92 18.29 -7.20 -21.61
C VAL A 92 17.43 -8.43 -21.85
N HIS A 93 17.25 -9.20 -20.78
CA HIS A 93 16.23 -10.23 -20.67
C HIS A 93 15.45 -9.96 -19.38
N ALA A 94 14.30 -9.34 -19.53
CA ALA A 94 13.47 -8.89 -18.43
C ALA A 94 12.41 -9.93 -18.05
N CYS A 95 12.07 -10.02 -16.77
CA CYS A 95 10.87 -10.72 -16.32
C CYS A 95 9.98 -9.85 -15.42
N VAL A 96 8.68 -10.08 -15.51
CA VAL A 96 7.64 -9.45 -14.69
C VAL A 96 6.90 -10.52 -13.91
N VAL A 97 6.68 -10.31 -12.61
CA VAL A 97 5.92 -11.23 -11.75
C VAL A 97 4.91 -10.46 -10.90
N THR A 98 3.69 -10.98 -10.79
CA THR A 98 2.65 -10.45 -9.89
C THR A 98 2.37 -11.42 -8.75
N CYS A 99 2.41 -10.93 -7.51
CA CYS A 99 2.23 -11.73 -6.30
C CYS A 99 1.17 -11.14 -5.36
N GLY A 100 0.61 -12.00 -4.50
CA GLY A 100 -0.37 -11.63 -3.48
C GLY A 100 -1.80 -11.44 -4.01
N GLY A 101 -2.63 -10.72 -3.25
CA GLY A 101 -4.03 -10.46 -3.63
C GLY A 101 -4.15 -9.44 -4.76
N LEU A 102 -5.25 -9.52 -5.52
CA LEU A 102 -5.54 -8.62 -6.63
C LEU A 102 -5.68 -7.15 -6.19
N CYS A 103 -5.41 -6.24 -7.10
CA CYS A 103 -5.55 -4.79 -6.96
C CYS A 103 -5.86 -4.22 -8.35
N PRO A 104 -6.74 -3.22 -8.47
CA PRO A 104 -6.88 -2.47 -9.73
C PRO A 104 -5.53 -1.92 -10.18
N GLY A 105 -5.26 -1.95 -11.49
CA GLY A 105 -4.01 -1.44 -12.07
C GLY A 105 -2.88 -2.45 -12.26
N LEU A 106 -3.00 -3.69 -11.76
CA LEU A 106 -2.00 -4.75 -11.99
C LEU A 106 -1.66 -4.96 -13.48
N ASN A 107 -2.67 -5.12 -14.34
CA ASN A 107 -2.47 -5.23 -15.78
C ASN A 107 -1.92 -3.95 -16.41
N THR A 108 -2.26 -2.77 -15.89
CA THR A 108 -1.70 -1.50 -16.35
C THR A 108 -0.21 -1.47 -16.07
N VAL A 109 0.24 -1.80 -14.86
CA VAL A 109 1.68 -1.86 -14.54
C VAL A 109 2.42 -2.84 -15.46
N ILE A 110 1.89 -4.05 -15.69
CA ILE A 110 2.50 -5.02 -16.60
C ILE A 110 2.63 -4.44 -18.01
N ARG A 111 1.55 -3.85 -18.54
CA ARG A 111 1.54 -3.21 -19.87
C ARG A 111 2.60 -2.12 -19.96
N GLU A 112 2.64 -1.23 -18.99
CA GLU A 112 3.53 -0.06 -19.02
C GLU A 112 5.00 -0.44 -18.88
N ILE A 113 5.34 -1.50 -18.13
CA ILE A 113 6.71 -2.05 -18.10
C ILE A 113 7.11 -2.55 -19.49
N VAL A 114 6.27 -3.38 -20.12
CA VAL A 114 6.54 -3.97 -21.43
C VAL A 114 6.65 -2.88 -22.51
N CYS A 115 5.72 -1.92 -22.50
CA CYS A 115 5.71 -0.80 -23.43
C CYS A 115 6.92 0.12 -23.23
N ALA A 116 7.31 0.44 -21.99
CA ALA A 116 8.47 1.27 -21.71
C ALA A 116 9.77 0.59 -22.16
N LEU A 117 9.97 -0.69 -21.79
CA LEU A 117 11.11 -1.49 -22.23
C LEU A 117 11.22 -1.51 -23.76
N PHE A 118 10.12 -1.77 -24.46
CA PHE A 118 10.12 -1.88 -25.92
C PHE A 118 10.24 -0.52 -26.63
N HIS A 119 9.35 0.43 -26.35
CA HIS A 119 9.25 1.67 -27.11
C HIS A 119 10.28 2.73 -26.70
N MET A 120 10.71 2.74 -25.43
CA MET A 120 11.67 3.73 -24.94
C MET A 120 13.11 3.23 -25.06
N TYR A 121 13.32 1.94 -24.77
CA TYR A 121 14.65 1.35 -24.69
C TYR A 121 14.97 0.34 -25.79
N GLY A 122 14.01 -0.10 -26.61
CA GLY A 122 14.27 -1.08 -27.68
C GLY A 122 14.44 -2.52 -27.18
N VAL A 123 14.10 -2.82 -25.94
CA VAL A 123 14.20 -4.17 -25.35
C VAL A 123 13.07 -5.05 -25.89
N THR A 124 13.43 -6.22 -26.43
CA THR A 124 12.48 -7.14 -27.09
C THR A 124 12.22 -8.42 -26.31
N ARG A 125 13.09 -8.77 -25.34
CA ARG A 125 13.02 -10.03 -24.58
C ARG A 125 12.41 -9.79 -23.20
N VAL A 126 11.08 -9.86 -23.12
CA VAL A 126 10.33 -9.72 -21.86
C VAL A 126 9.47 -10.95 -21.59
N LEU A 127 9.59 -11.50 -20.39
CA LEU A 127 8.83 -12.67 -19.92
C LEU A 127 7.90 -12.28 -18.76
N GLY A 128 6.73 -12.90 -18.72
CA GLY A 128 5.85 -12.94 -17.56
C GLY A 128 6.05 -14.25 -16.81
N ILE A 129 6.26 -14.19 -15.50
CA ILE A 129 6.32 -15.37 -14.64
C ILE A 129 4.91 -15.74 -14.18
N ASP A 130 4.47 -16.94 -14.53
CA ASP A 130 3.10 -17.40 -14.29
C ASP A 130 2.87 -17.82 -12.83
N GLY A 131 1.79 -17.34 -12.21
CA GLY A 131 1.36 -17.78 -10.88
C GLY A 131 2.25 -17.31 -9.74
N GLY A 132 2.77 -16.07 -9.80
CA GLY A 132 3.58 -15.48 -8.75
C GLY A 132 4.96 -16.13 -8.59
N TYR A 133 5.55 -16.06 -7.40
CA TYR A 133 6.91 -16.57 -7.19
C TYR A 133 7.08 -18.07 -7.47
N ARG A 134 6.00 -18.86 -7.37
CA ARG A 134 6.04 -20.29 -7.69
C ARG A 134 6.31 -20.56 -9.18
N GLY A 135 6.03 -19.60 -10.06
CA GLY A 135 6.34 -19.70 -11.49
C GLY A 135 7.83 -19.77 -11.80
N PHE A 136 8.69 -19.28 -10.90
CA PHE A 136 10.14 -19.49 -11.05
C PHE A 136 10.52 -20.98 -10.94
N TYR A 137 9.72 -21.80 -10.26
CA TYR A 137 10.04 -23.22 -10.03
C TYR A 137 9.61 -24.12 -11.19
N SER A 138 8.47 -23.81 -11.80
CA SER A 138 7.77 -24.70 -12.75
C SER A 138 8.18 -24.49 -14.21
N LYS A 139 9.17 -23.64 -14.50
CA LYS A 139 9.56 -23.23 -15.86
C LYS A 139 8.49 -22.48 -16.69
N ASN A 140 7.26 -22.35 -16.20
CA ASN A 140 6.16 -21.66 -16.92
C ASN A 140 6.42 -20.17 -17.05
N THR A 141 6.44 -19.69 -18.29
CA THR A 141 6.58 -18.26 -18.63
C THR A 141 5.72 -17.89 -19.83
N ILE A 142 5.29 -16.64 -19.85
CA ILE A 142 4.49 -16.05 -20.92
C ILE A 142 5.37 -15.02 -21.66
N THR A 143 5.49 -15.09 -22.97
CA THR A 143 6.21 -14.05 -23.73
C THR A 143 5.37 -12.77 -23.77
N LEU A 144 5.92 -11.67 -23.28
CA LEU A 144 5.24 -10.38 -23.25
C LEU A 144 5.74 -9.48 -24.38
N THR A 145 4.82 -9.07 -25.25
CA THR A 145 5.09 -8.14 -26.36
C THR A 145 4.09 -6.98 -26.29
N PRO A 146 4.40 -5.79 -26.85
CA PRO A 146 3.43 -4.68 -26.90
C PRO A 146 2.08 -5.09 -27.50
N LYS A 147 2.08 -5.97 -28.51
CA LYS A 147 0.86 -6.53 -29.09
C LYS A 147 0.07 -7.38 -28.09
N PHE A 148 0.75 -8.23 -27.32
CA PHE A 148 0.12 -9.09 -26.32
C PHE A 148 -0.49 -8.30 -25.16
N VAL A 149 0.16 -7.21 -24.72
CA VAL A 149 -0.30 -6.38 -23.59
C VAL A 149 -1.20 -5.20 -24.01
N ASN A 150 -1.58 -5.09 -25.27
CA ASN A 150 -2.15 -3.86 -25.81
C ASN A 150 -3.41 -3.40 -25.06
N ASP A 151 -4.31 -4.33 -24.71
CA ASP A 151 -5.63 -4.05 -24.14
C ASP A 151 -5.80 -4.50 -22.68
N ILE A 152 -4.77 -5.13 -22.07
CA ILE A 152 -4.90 -5.76 -20.75
C ILE A 152 -5.24 -4.74 -19.65
N HIS A 153 -4.85 -3.48 -19.80
CA HIS A 153 -5.16 -2.37 -18.88
C HIS A 153 -6.68 -2.11 -18.74
N LYS A 154 -7.49 -2.55 -19.70
CA LYS A 154 -8.96 -2.43 -19.67
C LYS A 154 -9.62 -3.49 -18.79
N ARG A 155 -8.85 -4.45 -18.27
CA ARG A 155 -9.32 -5.59 -17.49
C ARG A 155 -8.74 -5.51 -16.08
N GLY A 156 -9.55 -5.81 -15.08
CA GLY A 156 -9.04 -6.03 -13.72
C GLY A 156 -8.29 -7.36 -13.60
N GLY A 157 -7.75 -7.60 -12.40
CA GLY A 157 -6.91 -8.77 -12.12
C GLY A 157 -5.52 -8.67 -12.76
N THR A 158 -4.90 -9.83 -13.01
CA THR A 158 -3.57 -9.96 -13.65
C THR A 158 -3.60 -11.05 -14.70
N ILE A 159 -3.04 -10.79 -15.88
CA ILE A 159 -2.85 -11.78 -16.95
C ILE A 159 -1.81 -12.85 -16.61
N LEU A 160 -0.94 -12.61 -15.62
CA LEU A 160 0.13 -13.53 -15.23
C LEU A 160 -0.31 -14.52 -14.15
N GLY A 161 -1.56 -14.41 -13.66
CA GLY A 161 -1.94 -15.07 -12.42
C GLY A 161 -1.18 -14.52 -11.20
N SER A 162 -1.58 -14.96 -10.01
CA SER A 162 -0.92 -14.54 -8.78
C SER A 162 -1.00 -15.64 -7.73
N SER A 163 0.01 -15.72 -6.88
CA SER A 163 0.02 -16.62 -5.72
C SER A 163 0.45 -15.90 -4.45
N ARG A 164 0.08 -16.50 -3.32
CA ARG A 164 0.56 -16.14 -1.98
C ARG A 164 1.76 -17.03 -1.59
N GLY A 165 2.73 -16.46 -0.88
CA GLY A 165 3.94 -17.18 -0.42
C GLY A 165 4.90 -17.61 -1.53
N GLY A 166 5.76 -18.59 -1.22
CA GLY A 166 6.64 -19.24 -2.21
C GLY A 166 7.83 -18.39 -2.67
N HIS A 167 8.49 -17.64 -1.78
CA HIS A 167 9.70 -16.87 -2.10
C HIS A 167 10.99 -17.62 -1.71
N ASP A 168 11.09 -18.92 -2.03
CA ASP A 168 12.32 -19.71 -1.88
C ASP A 168 13.48 -19.05 -2.66
N LYS A 169 14.35 -18.34 -1.94
CA LYS A 169 15.37 -17.47 -2.52
C LYS A 169 16.31 -18.20 -3.47
N SER A 170 16.75 -19.42 -3.11
CA SER A 170 17.71 -20.17 -3.90
C SER A 170 17.08 -20.56 -5.24
N LYS A 171 15.88 -21.15 -5.22
CA LYS A 171 15.19 -21.57 -6.45
C LYS A 171 14.88 -20.39 -7.38
N ILE A 172 14.53 -19.23 -6.83
CA ILE A 172 14.24 -18.04 -7.63
C ILE A 172 15.52 -17.53 -8.29
N VAL A 173 16.61 -17.36 -7.52
CA VAL A 173 17.88 -16.86 -8.06
C VAL A 173 18.52 -17.86 -9.02
N ASP A 174 18.42 -19.16 -8.76
CA ASP A 174 18.83 -20.22 -9.70
C ASP A 174 18.04 -20.09 -11.01
N SER A 175 16.72 -19.93 -10.96
CA SER A 175 15.91 -19.72 -12.17
C SER A 175 16.23 -18.41 -12.89
N ILE A 176 16.60 -17.34 -12.18
CA ILE A 176 17.01 -16.07 -12.81
C ILE A 176 18.30 -16.30 -13.59
N GLN A 177 19.28 -16.97 -12.98
CA GLN A 177 20.57 -17.27 -13.57
C GLN A 177 20.46 -18.24 -14.76
N ASP A 178 19.75 -19.36 -14.59
CA ASP A 178 19.57 -20.40 -15.62
C ASP A 178 18.89 -19.88 -16.88
N ARG A 179 17.99 -18.90 -16.74
CA ARG A 179 17.27 -18.28 -17.87
C ARG A 179 18.01 -17.06 -18.44
N GLY A 180 19.13 -16.66 -17.84
CA GLY A 180 19.86 -15.45 -18.19
C GLY A 180 18.99 -14.19 -18.04
N ILE A 181 18.10 -14.15 -17.05
CA ILE A 181 17.30 -12.96 -16.73
C ILE A 181 18.21 -11.95 -16.01
N ASN A 182 18.19 -10.70 -16.44
CA ASN A 182 19.01 -9.64 -15.84
C ASN A 182 18.21 -8.41 -15.39
N GLN A 183 16.88 -8.41 -15.59
CA GLN A 183 15.98 -7.42 -14.99
C GLN A 183 14.74 -8.13 -14.44
N VAL A 184 14.45 -7.93 -13.16
CA VAL A 184 13.37 -8.60 -12.44
C VAL A 184 12.44 -7.54 -11.86
N TYR A 185 11.22 -7.46 -12.40
CA TYR A 185 10.18 -6.54 -11.96
C TYR A 185 9.16 -7.28 -11.09
N ILE A 186 9.10 -6.94 -9.80
CA ILE A 186 8.30 -7.64 -8.81
C ILE A 186 7.15 -6.76 -8.34
N ILE A 187 5.92 -7.13 -8.72
CA ILE A 187 4.70 -6.40 -8.39
C ILE A 187 3.98 -7.13 -7.25
N GLY A 188 3.86 -6.50 -6.09
CA GLY A 188 3.20 -7.14 -4.95
C GLY A 188 3.22 -6.31 -3.67
N GLY A 189 2.48 -6.78 -2.66
CA GLY A 189 2.41 -6.12 -1.34
C GLY A 189 3.60 -6.49 -0.45
N ASP A 190 3.51 -6.19 0.84
CA ASP A 190 4.65 -6.25 1.78
C ASP A 190 5.36 -7.59 1.83
N GLY A 191 4.61 -8.69 1.93
CA GLY A 191 5.21 -10.03 1.90
C GLY A 191 5.93 -10.34 0.59
N THR A 192 5.51 -9.70 -0.51
CA THR A 192 6.21 -9.80 -1.79
C THR A 192 7.49 -8.97 -1.79
N GLN A 193 7.45 -7.74 -1.28
CA GLN A 193 8.62 -6.86 -1.22
C GLN A 193 9.67 -7.37 -0.23
N LYS A 194 9.27 -8.01 0.88
CA LYS A 194 10.17 -8.80 1.76
C LYS A 194 10.88 -9.91 0.98
N GLY A 195 10.14 -10.65 0.14
CA GLY A 195 10.74 -11.62 -0.77
C GLY A 195 11.72 -10.99 -1.77
N ALA A 196 11.36 -9.83 -2.34
CA ALA A 196 12.20 -9.09 -3.29
C ALA A 196 13.53 -8.66 -2.66
N ALA A 197 13.51 -8.18 -1.40
CA ALA A 197 14.70 -7.84 -0.63
C ALA A 197 15.65 -9.05 -0.49
N VAL A 198 15.12 -10.21 -0.09
CA VAL A 198 15.93 -11.43 0.07
C VAL A 198 16.48 -11.94 -1.27
N ILE A 199 15.70 -11.83 -2.35
CA ILE A 199 16.16 -12.17 -3.71
C ILE A 199 17.30 -11.25 -4.15
N PHE A 200 17.16 -9.94 -3.90
CA PHE A 200 18.18 -8.94 -4.19
C PHE A 200 19.49 -9.23 -3.44
N GLU A 201 19.44 -9.49 -2.14
CA GLU A 201 20.65 -9.78 -1.35
C GLU A 201 21.36 -11.05 -1.85
N GLU A 202 20.61 -12.07 -2.26
CA GLU A 202 21.20 -13.29 -2.83
C GLU A 202 21.83 -13.05 -4.21
N ILE A 203 21.22 -12.22 -5.07
CA ILE A 203 21.81 -11.79 -6.35
C ILE A 203 23.11 -11.03 -6.12
N LYS A 204 23.12 -10.10 -5.16
CA LYS A 204 24.29 -9.33 -4.75
C LYS A 204 25.39 -10.23 -4.23
N ARG A 205 25.07 -11.16 -3.32
CA ARG A 205 26.00 -12.15 -2.75
C ARG A 205 26.67 -13.02 -3.82
N ARG A 206 25.93 -13.37 -4.88
CA ARG A 206 26.45 -14.16 -6.01
C ARG A 206 27.18 -13.32 -7.08
N GLY A 207 27.18 -11.99 -6.97
CA GLY A 207 27.79 -11.10 -7.96
C GLY A 207 27.12 -11.17 -9.34
N ILE A 208 25.82 -11.48 -9.39
CA ILE A 208 25.09 -11.62 -10.66
C ILE A 208 24.75 -10.22 -11.19
N LYS A 209 25.05 -9.95 -12.47
CA LYS A 209 24.63 -8.73 -13.17
C LYS A 209 23.12 -8.77 -13.46
N ALA A 210 22.31 -8.65 -12.41
CA ALA A 210 20.85 -8.60 -12.49
C ALA A 210 20.28 -7.53 -11.56
N VAL A 211 19.24 -6.83 -12.02
CA VAL A 211 18.52 -5.83 -11.24
C VAL A 211 17.22 -6.41 -10.69
N VAL A 212 16.91 -6.08 -9.44
CA VAL A 212 15.59 -6.29 -8.83
C VAL A 212 14.93 -4.94 -8.57
N ALA A 213 13.77 -4.71 -9.18
CA ALA A 213 12.95 -3.52 -9.00
C ALA A 213 11.55 -3.93 -8.52
N GLY A 214 11.11 -3.37 -7.39
CA GLY A 214 9.79 -3.60 -6.82
C GLY A 214 8.77 -2.53 -7.22
N ILE A 215 7.54 -2.95 -7.49
CA ILE A 215 6.37 -2.07 -7.60
C ILE A 215 5.41 -2.43 -6.46
N PRO A 216 5.27 -1.57 -5.45
CA PRO A 216 4.60 -1.94 -4.22
C PRO A 216 3.08 -1.85 -4.43
N LYS A 217 2.40 -2.97 -4.18
CA LYS A 217 0.97 -3.17 -4.45
C LYS A 217 0.22 -3.45 -3.15
N THR A 218 -0.46 -2.44 -2.65
CA THR A 218 -1.49 -2.57 -1.61
C THR A 218 -2.70 -1.74 -2.03
N ILE A 219 -3.89 -2.22 -1.72
CA ILE A 219 -5.10 -1.42 -1.88
C ILE A 219 -5.38 -0.60 -0.63
N ASP A 220 -4.81 -1.00 0.51
CA ASP A 220 -5.07 -0.43 1.83
C ASP A 220 -4.27 0.88 2.09
N ASN A 221 -3.43 1.29 1.14
CA ASN A 221 -2.54 2.45 1.23
C ASN A 221 -1.64 2.49 2.48
N ASP A 222 -1.14 1.33 2.90
CA ASP A 222 -0.38 1.12 4.13
C ASP A 222 1.13 1.01 3.94
N ILE A 223 1.65 1.35 2.75
CA ILE A 223 3.10 1.33 2.48
C ILE A 223 3.74 2.59 3.06
N ALA A 224 4.77 2.40 3.89
CA ALA A 224 5.57 3.49 4.45
C ALA A 224 6.19 4.38 3.36
N VAL A 225 6.48 5.64 3.73
CA VAL A 225 7.16 6.65 2.90
C VAL A 225 6.36 7.18 1.71
N ILE A 226 5.59 6.34 1.02
CA ILE A 226 4.89 6.75 -0.20
C ILE A 226 3.58 7.48 0.13
N ASP A 227 3.25 8.50 -0.66
CA ASP A 227 2.03 9.29 -0.52
C ASP A 227 0.78 8.43 -0.73
N LYS A 228 0.85 7.52 -1.72
CA LYS A 228 -0.26 6.71 -2.17
C LYS A 228 0.22 5.43 -2.89
N SER A 229 -0.49 4.32 -2.72
CA SER A 229 -0.32 3.09 -3.50
C SER A 229 -1.29 3.01 -4.68
N PHE A 230 -0.90 2.36 -5.78
CA PHE A 230 -1.77 2.24 -6.95
C PHE A 230 -2.96 1.32 -6.68
N GLY A 231 -4.11 1.69 -7.22
CA GLY A 231 -5.39 1.02 -7.01
C GLY A 231 -6.18 1.55 -5.82
N PHE A 232 -5.58 2.40 -4.98
CA PHE A 232 -6.27 3.02 -3.83
C PHE A 232 -7.39 3.95 -4.26
N ASP A 233 -7.17 4.85 -5.23
CA ASP A 233 -8.22 5.78 -5.68
C ASP A 233 -9.39 5.02 -6.30
N THR A 234 -9.10 4.00 -7.11
CA THR A 234 -10.12 3.11 -7.68
C THR A 234 -10.89 2.39 -6.57
N ALA A 235 -10.20 1.97 -5.50
CA ALA A 235 -10.84 1.31 -4.38
C ALA A 235 -11.80 2.22 -3.63
N VAL A 236 -11.40 3.47 -3.39
CA VAL A 236 -12.25 4.49 -2.78
C VAL A 236 -13.47 4.75 -3.66
N GLU A 237 -13.29 4.88 -4.98
CA GLU A 237 -14.39 5.10 -5.93
C GLU A 237 -15.41 3.94 -5.93
N GLU A 238 -14.95 2.69 -5.98
CA GLU A 238 -15.84 1.52 -5.93
C GLU A 238 -16.49 1.34 -4.54
N ALA A 239 -15.78 1.69 -3.46
CA ALA A 239 -16.35 1.72 -2.11
C ALA A 239 -17.50 2.74 -2.01
N GLN A 240 -17.36 3.92 -2.63
CA GLN A 240 -18.46 4.90 -2.69
C GLN A 240 -19.68 4.35 -3.42
N ARG A 241 -19.53 3.56 -4.49
CA ARG A 241 -20.68 2.94 -5.15
C ARG A 241 -21.46 2.00 -4.22
N ALA A 242 -20.75 1.25 -3.37
CA ALA A 242 -21.38 0.40 -2.36
C ALA A 242 -22.05 1.21 -1.25
N ILE A 243 -21.41 2.31 -0.80
CA ILE A 243 -21.99 3.25 0.18
C ILE A 243 -23.27 3.88 -0.36
N ASN A 244 -23.26 4.35 -1.61
CA ASN A 244 -24.44 4.96 -2.23
C ASN A 244 -25.60 3.96 -2.32
N ALA A 245 -25.32 2.69 -2.66
CA ALA A 245 -26.34 1.64 -2.65
C ALA A 245 -26.91 1.39 -1.24
N ALA A 246 -26.02 1.37 -0.22
CA ALA A 246 -26.44 1.22 1.17
C ALA A 246 -27.30 2.41 1.65
N HIS A 247 -26.95 3.62 1.24
CA HIS A 247 -27.69 4.84 1.56
C HIS A 247 -29.10 4.82 0.97
N VAL A 248 -29.23 4.50 -0.32
CA VAL A 248 -30.54 4.38 -0.99
C VAL A 248 -31.41 3.31 -0.31
N GLU A 249 -30.84 2.16 0.03
CA GLU A 249 -31.57 1.09 0.75
C GLU A 249 -31.97 1.52 2.18
N ALA A 250 -31.11 2.26 2.88
CA ALA A 250 -31.39 2.76 4.23
C ALA A 250 -32.49 3.82 4.23
N GLU A 251 -32.44 4.78 3.31
CA GLU A 251 -33.45 5.85 3.18
C GLU A 251 -34.81 5.31 2.74
N SER A 252 -34.82 4.21 1.97
CA SER A 252 -36.06 3.61 1.44
C SER A 252 -36.84 2.78 2.46
N ALA A 253 -36.37 2.65 3.71
CA ALA A 253 -37.01 1.86 4.75
C ALA A 253 -37.13 2.64 6.07
N GLU A 254 -38.22 2.43 6.81
CA GLU A 254 -38.38 2.99 8.16
C GLU A 254 -37.29 2.43 9.09
N ASN A 255 -36.59 3.33 9.80
CA ASN A 255 -35.41 3.02 10.61
C ASN A 255 -34.42 2.13 9.85
N GLY A 256 -34.18 2.47 8.58
CA GLY A 256 -33.30 1.71 7.70
C GLY A 256 -31.82 1.87 8.07
N ILE A 257 -31.07 0.76 8.05
CA ILE A 257 -29.63 0.75 8.35
C ILE A 257 -28.89 0.07 7.20
N GLY A 258 -28.00 0.81 6.56
CA GLY A 258 -27.07 0.29 5.56
C GLY A 258 -25.70 0.04 6.17
N VAL A 259 -25.27 -1.23 6.28
CA VAL A 259 -23.93 -1.60 6.76
C VAL A 259 -23.06 -2.00 5.58
N VAL A 260 -21.94 -1.32 5.38
CA VAL A 260 -20.97 -1.59 4.30
C VAL A 260 -19.64 -2.01 4.90
N LYS A 261 -19.23 -3.27 4.65
CA LYS A 261 -17.89 -3.74 5.03
C LYS A 261 -16.90 -3.35 3.94
N LEU A 262 -15.86 -2.61 4.29
CA LEU A 262 -14.77 -2.26 3.37
C LEU A 262 -13.48 -2.99 3.72
N MET A 263 -12.56 -2.96 2.77
CA MET A 263 -11.19 -3.41 2.98
C MET A 263 -10.47 -2.54 4.01
N GLY A 264 -9.44 -3.10 4.65
CA GLY A 264 -8.70 -2.45 5.72
C GLY A 264 -8.37 -3.42 6.84
N ARG A 265 -7.50 -4.39 6.55
CA ARG A 265 -7.11 -5.45 7.51
C ARG A 265 -6.37 -4.89 8.73
N TYR A 266 -5.43 -3.99 8.47
CA TYR A 266 -4.58 -3.39 9.49
C TYR A 266 -4.75 -1.89 9.58
N SER A 267 -5.15 -1.24 8.48
CA SER A 267 -5.37 0.20 8.41
C SER A 267 -6.72 0.56 7.80
N GLY A 268 -7.28 1.68 8.25
CA GLY A 268 -8.62 2.15 7.87
C GLY A 268 -8.69 3.12 6.69
N PHE A 269 -7.62 3.27 5.89
CA PHE A 269 -7.56 4.36 4.89
C PHE A 269 -8.69 4.33 3.88
N ILE A 270 -9.06 3.17 3.33
CA ILE A 270 -10.17 3.08 2.37
C ILE A 270 -11.49 3.54 3.03
N ALA A 271 -11.79 3.03 4.23
CA ALA A 271 -12.99 3.42 4.97
C ALA A 271 -13.01 4.92 5.31
N MET A 272 -11.88 5.47 5.73
CA MET A 272 -11.71 6.88 6.04
C MET A 272 -11.95 7.76 4.80
N TYR A 273 -11.28 7.46 3.69
CA TYR A 273 -11.38 8.25 2.45
C TYR A 273 -12.75 8.09 1.78
N ALA A 274 -13.32 6.87 1.74
CA ALA A 274 -14.64 6.63 1.17
C ALA A 274 -15.74 7.36 1.96
N THR A 275 -15.62 7.40 3.30
CA THR A 275 -16.50 8.17 4.18
C THR A 275 -16.44 9.66 3.87
N LEU A 276 -15.23 10.24 3.83
CA LEU A 276 -15.03 11.65 3.52
C LEU A 276 -15.53 12.03 2.11
N ALA A 277 -15.39 11.12 1.15
CA ALA A 277 -15.76 11.35 -0.23
C ALA A 277 -17.27 11.21 -0.46
N SER A 278 -17.97 10.27 0.20
CA SER A 278 -19.42 10.08 0.05
C SER A 278 -20.23 11.16 0.77
N ARG A 279 -19.89 11.49 2.03
CA ARG A 279 -20.69 12.34 2.94
C ARG A 279 -22.07 11.77 3.35
N ASP A 280 -22.43 10.58 2.91
CA ASP A 280 -23.70 9.91 3.29
C ASP A 280 -23.53 8.96 4.49
N VAL A 281 -22.29 8.82 4.98
CA VAL A 281 -21.93 7.91 6.08
C VAL A 281 -22.15 8.61 7.41
N ASP A 282 -22.87 7.95 8.32
CA ASP A 282 -23.10 8.43 9.69
C ASP A 282 -22.09 7.88 10.69
N LEU A 283 -21.54 6.70 10.41
CA LEU A 283 -20.60 6.02 11.30
C LEU A 283 -19.52 5.29 10.51
N CYS A 284 -18.27 5.64 10.74
CA CYS A 284 -17.08 5.01 10.19
C CYS A 284 -16.27 4.35 11.30
N LEU A 285 -16.05 3.03 11.16
CA LEU A 285 -15.31 2.20 12.09
C LEU A 285 -14.04 1.66 11.40
N ILE A 286 -12.89 1.93 12.01
CA ILE A 286 -11.57 1.57 11.48
C ILE A 286 -10.76 0.78 12.52
N PRO A 287 -9.77 -0.04 12.11
CA PRO A 287 -8.94 -0.82 13.04
C PRO A 287 -8.20 0.04 14.08
N GLU A 288 -7.88 1.29 13.76
CA GLU A 288 -7.11 2.19 14.60
C GLU A 288 -7.96 2.90 15.67
N SER A 289 -9.29 2.96 15.50
CA SER A 289 -10.21 3.63 16.43
C SER A 289 -11.02 2.58 17.21
N PRO A 290 -10.68 2.30 18.47
CA PRO A 290 -11.43 1.36 19.28
C PRO A 290 -12.83 1.89 19.60
N PHE A 291 -13.75 0.96 19.89
CA PHE A 291 -15.12 1.26 20.24
C PHE A 291 -15.71 0.17 21.15
N PHE A 292 -16.82 0.49 21.82
CA PHE A 292 -17.60 -0.47 22.59
C PHE A 292 -19.09 -0.39 22.20
N LEU A 293 -19.81 -1.50 22.36
CA LEU A 293 -21.20 -1.60 21.88
C LEU A 293 -22.23 -1.04 22.87
N ASP A 294 -22.17 -1.50 24.13
CA ASP A 294 -23.22 -1.33 25.13
C ASP A 294 -22.83 -0.33 26.24
N GLY A 295 -23.83 0.32 26.83
CA GLY A 295 -23.64 1.29 27.92
C GLY A 295 -23.64 2.74 27.44
N GLU A 296 -23.54 3.67 28.39
CA GLU A 296 -23.55 5.11 28.12
C GLU A 296 -22.38 5.52 27.22
N GLY A 297 -22.68 6.19 26.11
CA GLY A 297 -21.72 6.57 25.07
C GLY A 297 -21.33 5.42 24.12
N GLY A 298 -22.01 4.28 24.21
CA GLY A 298 -21.77 3.11 23.37
C GLY A 298 -22.29 3.28 21.94
N LEU A 299 -21.78 2.44 21.05
CA LEU A 299 -22.16 2.45 19.63
C LEU A 299 -23.67 2.25 19.44
N LEU A 300 -24.30 1.34 20.19
CA LEU A 300 -25.72 1.01 20.01
C LEU A 300 -26.64 2.17 20.43
N GLU A 301 -26.27 2.91 21.47
CA GLU A 301 -26.97 4.13 21.89
C GLU A 301 -26.89 5.20 20.79
N TYR A 302 -25.71 5.37 20.17
CA TYR A 302 -25.54 6.30 19.05
C TYR A 302 -26.41 5.91 17.84
N VAL A 303 -26.49 4.61 17.51
CA VAL A 303 -27.36 4.11 16.44
C VAL A 303 -28.83 4.45 16.74
N GLU A 304 -29.31 4.20 17.96
CA GLU A 304 -30.68 4.55 18.35
C GLU A 304 -30.96 6.06 18.24
N LYS A 305 -30.01 6.89 18.69
CA LYS A 305 -30.10 8.34 18.57
C LYS A 305 -30.20 8.79 17.11
N ARG A 306 -29.32 8.31 16.23
CA ARG A 306 -29.31 8.69 14.81
C ARG A 306 -30.59 8.29 14.09
N LEU A 307 -31.10 7.09 14.37
CA LEU A 307 -32.36 6.64 13.77
C LEU A 307 -33.55 7.49 14.24
N LYS A 308 -33.59 7.93 15.51
CA LYS A 308 -34.64 8.86 15.99
C LYS A 308 -34.56 10.24 15.34
N GLU A 309 -33.35 10.72 15.06
CA GLU A 309 -33.11 12.03 14.44
C GLU A 309 -33.40 12.03 12.93
N ASN A 310 -32.96 11.00 12.21
CA ASN A 310 -32.90 10.99 10.74
C ASN A 310 -33.78 9.92 10.07
N GLY A 311 -34.30 8.94 10.83
CA GLY A 311 -35.08 7.82 10.29
C GLY A 311 -34.28 6.76 9.53
N HIS A 312 -32.99 6.97 9.28
CA HIS A 312 -32.09 6.04 8.62
C HIS A 312 -30.63 6.25 9.05
N MET A 313 -29.75 5.30 8.73
CA MET A 313 -28.32 5.37 9.04
C MET A 313 -27.46 4.57 8.07
N VAL A 314 -26.28 5.08 7.72
CA VAL A 314 -25.24 4.34 6.98
C VAL A 314 -23.99 4.15 7.85
N ILE A 315 -23.56 2.89 7.96
CA ILE A 315 -22.40 2.46 8.73
C ILE A 315 -21.36 1.87 7.78
N VAL A 316 -20.16 2.44 7.77
CA VAL A 316 -18.98 1.89 7.10
C VAL A 316 -18.06 1.24 8.13
N VAL A 317 -17.69 -0.01 7.89
CA VAL A 317 -16.80 -0.76 8.79
C VAL A 317 -15.66 -1.39 7.99
N ALA A 318 -14.42 -1.06 8.32
CA ALA A 318 -13.26 -1.75 7.77
C ALA A 318 -13.15 -3.17 8.35
N GLU A 319 -12.73 -4.14 7.53
CA GLU A 319 -12.69 -5.56 7.94
C GLU A 319 -11.86 -5.83 9.20
N GLY A 320 -10.84 -5.02 9.48
CA GLY A 320 -9.99 -5.14 10.68
C GLY A 320 -10.54 -4.46 11.92
N ALA A 321 -11.63 -3.69 11.84
CA ALA A 321 -12.21 -3.01 12.99
C ALA A 321 -12.82 -4.02 13.99
N GLY A 322 -12.71 -3.77 15.29
CA GLY A 322 -13.42 -4.51 16.33
C GLY A 322 -13.09 -6.00 16.46
N GLN A 323 -11.98 -6.48 15.86
CA GLN A 323 -11.67 -7.92 15.78
C GLN A 323 -11.51 -8.57 17.17
N GLU A 324 -11.08 -7.81 18.18
CA GLU A 324 -11.03 -8.18 19.59
C GLU A 324 -12.43 -8.48 20.18
N LEU A 325 -13.43 -7.68 19.82
CA LEU A 325 -14.82 -7.89 20.24
C LEU A 325 -15.42 -9.15 19.58
N VAL A 326 -15.06 -9.39 18.31
CA VAL A 326 -15.48 -10.61 17.59
C VAL A 326 -14.72 -11.85 18.12
N ALA A 327 -13.48 -11.71 18.56
CA ALA A 327 -12.65 -12.79 19.09
C ALA A 327 -13.21 -13.34 20.42
N GLN A 328 -13.64 -12.47 21.33
CA GLN A 328 -14.30 -12.86 22.60
C GLN A 328 -15.56 -13.72 22.40
N SER A 329 -16.13 -13.72 21.18
CA SER A 329 -17.33 -14.46 20.84
C SER A 329 -17.10 -15.87 20.26
N ASN A 330 -15.87 -16.28 19.87
CA ASN A 330 -15.61 -17.61 19.24
C ASN A 330 -14.09 -18.02 19.21
N SER A 331 -13.76 -19.29 19.49
CA SER A 331 -12.44 -19.74 20.01
C SER A 331 -11.39 -20.32 19.03
N ALA A 332 -11.43 -20.08 17.71
CA ALA A 332 -10.39 -20.61 16.80
C ALA A 332 -9.85 -19.54 15.82
N THR A 333 -8.52 -19.41 15.73
CA THR A 333 -7.81 -18.51 14.80
C THR A 333 -7.05 -19.30 13.74
N ALA A 334 -7.61 -19.38 12.53
CA ALA A 334 -6.95 -19.97 11.37
C ALA A 334 -5.99 -18.96 10.70
N LYS A 335 -4.96 -19.46 10.00
CA LYS A 335 -3.99 -18.64 9.24
C LYS A 335 -4.03 -18.96 7.74
N ASP A 336 -3.72 -17.98 6.89
CA ASP A 336 -3.57 -18.18 5.45
C ASP A 336 -2.19 -18.79 5.08
N ALA A 337 -2.00 -19.14 3.80
CA ALA A 337 -0.75 -19.73 3.31
C ALA A 337 0.48 -18.80 3.37
N SER A 338 0.28 -17.50 3.65
CA SER A 338 1.33 -16.51 3.91
C SER A 338 1.54 -16.25 5.41
N GLY A 339 0.86 -16.99 6.29
CA GLY A 339 0.97 -16.87 7.74
C GLY A 339 0.08 -15.79 8.37
N ASN A 340 -0.78 -15.11 7.60
CA ASN A 340 -1.65 -14.04 8.11
C ASN A 340 -2.85 -14.65 8.86
N LYS A 341 -3.23 -14.07 10.01
CA LYS A 341 -4.46 -14.46 10.73
C LYS A 341 -5.68 -14.19 9.86
N LEU A 342 -6.60 -15.15 9.74
CA LEU A 342 -7.88 -14.96 9.08
C LEU A 342 -8.80 -14.12 9.98
N LEU A 343 -9.30 -13.01 9.44
CA LEU A 343 -10.23 -12.13 10.13
C LEU A 343 -11.63 -12.73 10.10
N LYS A 344 -12.42 -12.45 11.14
CA LYS A 344 -13.84 -12.77 11.15
C LYS A 344 -14.62 -11.66 10.47
N ASP A 345 -15.80 -11.97 9.96
CA ASP A 345 -16.67 -10.97 9.33
C ASP A 345 -17.28 -10.03 10.39
N VAL A 346 -16.62 -8.90 10.61
CA VAL A 346 -17.10 -7.84 11.52
C VAL A 346 -18.40 -7.20 11.03
N GLY A 347 -18.62 -7.10 9.72
CA GLY A 347 -19.81 -6.48 9.17
C GLY A 347 -21.06 -7.30 9.49
N MET A 348 -20.98 -8.61 9.29
CA MET A 348 -22.06 -9.52 9.68
C MET A 348 -22.24 -9.58 11.21
N TRP A 349 -21.15 -9.67 11.98
CA TRP A 349 -21.21 -9.66 13.44
C TRP A 349 -21.88 -8.39 13.99
N LEU A 350 -21.50 -7.21 13.48
CA LEU A 350 -22.07 -5.93 13.91
C LEU A 350 -23.56 -5.86 13.55
N SER A 351 -23.93 -6.33 12.36
CA SER A 351 -25.31 -6.41 11.91
C SER A 351 -26.18 -7.27 12.85
N ASP A 352 -25.66 -8.41 13.29
CA ASP A 352 -26.37 -9.30 14.23
C ASP A 352 -26.53 -8.68 15.61
N ARG A 353 -25.50 -7.95 16.09
CA ARG A 353 -25.55 -7.22 17.37
C ARG A 353 -26.58 -6.10 17.35
N ILE A 354 -26.62 -5.31 16.27
CA ILE A 354 -27.63 -4.26 16.09
C ILE A 354 -29.04 -4.87 16.07
N LYS A 355 -29.27 -5.92 15.28
CA LYS A 355 -30.58 -6.62 15.24
C LYS A 355 -31.00 -7.14 16.61
N ALA A 356 -30.07 -7.74 17.36
CA ALA A 356 -30.36 -8.25 18.70
C ALA A 356 -30.73 -7.13 19.68
N HIS A 357 -30.05 -5.98 19.61
CA HIS A 357 -30.37 -4.81 20.43
C HIS A 357 -31.79 -4.30 20.17
N PHE A 358 -32.16 -4.07 18.91
CA PHE A 358 -33.50 -3.58 18.55
C PHE A 358 -34.60 -4.62 18.69
N ALA A 359 -34.29 -5.92 18.63
CA ALA A 359 -35.28 -6.97 18.94
C ALA A 359 -35.82 -6.88 20.38
N SER A 360 -35.01 -6.34 21.32
CA SER A 360 -35.45 -6.09 22.69
C SER A 360 -36.37 -4.85 22.81
N ASN A 361 -36.28 -3.91 21.87
CA ASN A 361 -37.06 -2.68 21.83
C ASN A 361 -38.14 -2.72 20.74
N LYS A 362 -39.31 -3.29 21.06
CA LYS A 362 -40.43 -3.48 20.10
C LYS A 362 -41.03 -2.19 19.55
N GLN A 363 -40.69 -1.01 20.09
CA GLN A 363 -41.24 0.27 19.64
C GLN A 363 -40.48 0.87 18.45
N MET A 364 -39.33 0.30 18.08
CA MET A 364 -38.49 0.82 17.02
C MET A 364 -38.03 -0.32 16.09
N PRO A 365 -38.92 -0.83 15.22
CA PRO A 365 -38.53 -1.85 14.25
C PRO A 365 -37.49 -1.27 13.28
N ILE A 366 -36.48 -2.06 12.92
CA ILE A 366 -35.41 -1.65 12.00
C ILE A 366 -35.40 -2.52 10.73
N THR A 367 -34.91 -1.96 9.64
CA THR A 367 -34.59 -2.70 8.41
C THR A 367 -33.10 -2.60 8.12
N LEU A 368 -32.34 -3.68 8.31
CA LEU A 368 -30.89 -3.67 8.12
C LEU A 368 -30.48 -4.40 6.83
N LYS A 369 -29.69 -3.73 5.98
CA LYS A 369 -29.03 -4.30 4.80
C LYS A 369 -27.52 -4.32 5.00
N TYR A 370 -26.92 -5.47 4.73
CA TYR A 370 -25.47 -5.66 4.80
C TYR A 370 -24.90 -5.83 3.40
N ILE A 371 -23.87 -5.07 3.06
CA ILE A 371 -23.20 -5.06 1.76
C ILE A 371 -21.71 -5.35 1.95
N ASP A 372 -21.22 -6.39 1.27
CA ASP A 372 -19.80 -6.72 1.17
C ASP A 372 -19.32 -6.62 -0.30
N PRO A 373 -18.79 -5.46 -0.72
CA PRO A 373 -18.26 -5.23 -2.06
C PRO A 373 -16.79 -5.68 -2.23
N THR A 374 -16.19 -6.40 -1.27
CA THR A 374 -14.73 -6.64 -1.22
C THR A 374 -14.14 -7.13 -2.55
N TYR A 375 -14.76 -8.10 -3.21
CA TYR A 375 -14.26 -8.62 -4.48
C TYR A 375 -14.57 -7.72 -5.68
N MET A 376 -15.69 -6.98 -5.61
CA MET A 376 -16.06 -6.00 -6.64
C MET A 376 -15.04 -4.87 -6.67
N ILE A 377 -14.58 -4.41 -5.50
CA ILE A 377 -13.57 -3.36 -5.38
C ILE A 377 -12.22 -3.77 -5.98
N ARG A 378 -11.78 -5.01 -5.76
CA ARG A 378 -10.41 -5.43 -6.14
C ARG A 378 -10.27 -5.95 -7.57
N ALA A 379 -11.38 -6.37 -8.18
CA ALA A 379 -11.40 -7.07 -9.46
C ALA A 379 -11.69 -6.16 -10.66
N VAL A 380 -11.96 -4.87 -10.43
CA VAL A 380 -12.22 -3.89 -11.50
C VAL A 380 -10.93 -3.42 -12.18
N PRO A 381 -11.01 -2.90 -13.42
CA PRO A 381 -9.94 -2.10 -14.00
C PRO A 381 -9.71 -0.82 -13.18
N SER A 382 -8.49 -0.29 -13.23
CA SER A 382 -8.14 0.98 -12.57
C SER A 382 -8.76 2.19 -13.27
N ASN A 383 -9.13 3.20 -12.49
CA ASN A 383 -9.61 4.48 -13.00
C ASN A 383 -8.46 5.32 -13.62
N ALA A 384 -8.81 6.51 -14.13
CA ALA A 384 -7.85 7.37 -14.84
C ALA A 384 -6.67 7.81 -13.96
N SER A 385 -6.92 8.18 -12.70
CA SER A 385 -5.88 8.61 -11.75
C SER A 385 -4.88 7.48 -11.49
N ASP A 386 -5.39 6.28 -11.18
CA ASP A 386 -4.55 5.11 -10.95
C ASP A 386 -3.82 4.65 -12.22
N ASN A 387 -4.43 4.77 -13.41
CA ASN A 387 -3.75 4.44 -14.67
C ASN A 387 -2.53 5.34 -14.93
N ILE A 388 -2.66 6.65 -14.68
CA ILE A 388 -1.54 7.58 -14.76
C ILE A 388 -0.48 7.18 -13.74
N TYR A 389 -0.87 6.90 -12.50
CA TYR A 389 0.09 6.54 -11.47
C TYR A 389 0.83 5.22 -11.76
N CYS A 390 0.11 4.18 -12.21
CA CYS A 390 0.70 2.92 -12.66
C CYS A 390 1.73 3.13 -13.77
N THR A 391 1.44 4.02 -14.72
CA THR A 391 2.34 4.37 -15.82
C THR A 391 3.64 4.97 -15.30
N LEU A 392 3.54 5.95 -14.40
CA LEU A 392 4.72 6.62 -13.83
C LEU A 392 5.57 5.68 -12.98
N LEU A 393 4.94 4.78 -12.20
CA LEU A 393 5.64 3.76 -11.41
C LEU A 393 6.40 2.77 -12.31
N ALA A 394 5.72 2.23 -13.32
CA ALA A 394 6.30 1.28 -14.26
C ALA A 394 7.49 1.89 -15.01
N GLN A 395 7.32 3.09 -15.56
CA GLN A 395 8.38 3.80 -16.27
C GLN A 395 9.55 4.11 -15.34
N SER A 396 9.29 4.57 -14.12
CA SER A 396 10.34 4.83 -13.12
C SER A 396 11.16 3.58 -12.80
N CYS A 397 10.52 2.43 -12.58
CA CYS A 397 11.23 1.17 -12.39
C CYS A 397 12.06 0.76 -13.60
N VAL A 398 11.54 0.93 -14.83
CA VAL A 398 12.29 0.65 -16.06
C VAL A 398 13.50 1.57 -16.20
N HIS A 399 13.33 2.87 -15.96
CA HIS A 399 14.40 3.84 -15.98
C HIS A 399 15.50 3.50 -14.97
N GLY A 400 15.13 3.16 -13.74
CA GLY A 400 16.05 2.78 -12.68
C GLY A 400 16.83 1.52 -13.03
N ALA A 401 16.14 0.49 -13.53
CA ALA A 401 16.76 -0.78 -13.90
C ALA A 401 17.73 -0.64 -15.08
N MET A 402 17.34 0.09 -16.14
CA MET A 402 18.25 0.38 -17.26
C MET A 402 19.47 1.17 -16.77
N ALA A 403 19.28 2.10 -15.84
CA ALA A 403 20.34 2.88 -15.23
C ALA A 403 21.16 2.12 -14.17
N GLY A 404 20.94 0.82 -13.95
CA GLY A 404 21.77 0.00 -13.05
C GLY A 404 21.43 0.11 -11.56
N PHE A 405 20.39 0.86 -11.19
CA PHE A 405 19.87 0.83 -9.81
C PHE A 405 19.18 -0.52 -9.54
N THR A 406 19.27 -1.02 -8.32
CA THR A 406 18.68 -2.31 -7.91
C THR A 406 18.38 -2.31 -6.41
N GLY A 407 17.56 -3.26 -5.93
CA GLY A 407 17.23 -3.32 -4.50
C GLY A 407 16.29 -2.20 -4.06
N PHE A 408 15.47 -1.69 -4.98
CA PHE A 408 14.61 -0.53 -4.76
C PHE A 408 13.15 -0.81 -5.14
N ILE A 409 12.25 -0.02 -4.57
CA ILE A 409 10.92 0.20 -5.12
C ILE A 409 10.82 1.58 -5.78
N SER A 410 9.87 1.75 -6.69
CA SER A 410 9.41 3.09 -7.08
C SER A 410 8.20 3.50 -6.24
N GLY A 411 8.17 4.75 -5.80
CA GLY A 411 7.08 5.34 -5.01
C GLY A 411 6.93 6.83 -5.26
N LEU A 412 5.76 7.38 -4.88
CA LEU A 412 5.51 8.83 -4.91
C LEU A 412 5.82 9.40 -3.53
N VAL A 413 6.68 10.42 -3.45
CA VAL A 413 6.97 11.15 -2.20
C VAL A 413 6.76 12.64 -2.49
N HIS A 414 5.81 13.26 -1.79
CA HIS A 414 5.35 14.64 -1.99
C HIS A 414 5.16 15.01 -3.48
N GLY A 415 4.49 14.13 -4.23
CA GLY A 415 4.19 14.34 -5.64
C GLY A 415 5.37 14.12 -6.61
N ARG A 416 6.50 13.58 -6.14
CA ARG A 416 7.66 13.25 -6.98
C ARG A 416 7.94 11.75 -6.96
N GLN A 417 8.23 11.16 -8.12
CA GLN A 417 8.63 9.76 -8.20
C GLN A 417 10.05 9.60 -7.62
N THR A 418 10.24 8.61 -6.78
CA THR A 418 11.50 8.33 -6.08
C THR A 418 11.87 6.86 -6.18
N TYR A 419 13.16 6.57 -5.98
CA TYR A 419 13.65 5.24 -5.67
C TYR A 419 13.81 5.14 -4.16
N ILE A 420 13.18 4.14 -3.55
CA ILE A 420 13.22 3.90 -2.11
C ILE A 420 13.80 2.51 -1.86
N PRO A 421 14.81 2.35 -0.99
CA PRO A 421 15.41 1.05 -0.70
C PRO A 421 14.39 0.06 -0.12
N PHE A 422 14.51 -1.23 -0.45
CA PHE A 422 13.61 -2.25 0.11
C PHE A 422 13.59 -2.24 1.64
N SER A 423 14.74 -2.02 2.28
CA SER A 423 14.88 -1.96 3.74
C SER A 423 13.99 -0.91 4.39
N ARG A 424 13.69 0.20 3.69
CA ARG A 424 12.83 1.26 4.24
C ARG A 424 11.35 0.90 4.21
N ILE A 425 10.92 0.13 3.22
CA ILE A 425 9.51 -0.25 3.02
C ILE A 425 9.11 -1.46 3.85
N VAL A 426 10.04 -2.38 4.12
CA VAL A 426 9.75 -3.58 4.90
C VAL A 426 9.75 -3.36 6.41
N ASP A 427 10.18 -2.17 6.85
CA ASP A 427 10.40 -1.79 8.24
C ASP A 427 9.08 -1.59 9.01
N HIS A 428 8.19 -0.75 8.50
CA HIS A 428 6.90 -0.45 9.13
C HIS A 428 5.80 -0.24 8.09
N GLN A 429 4.55 -0.24 8.57
CA GLN A 429 3.36 0.06 7.78
C GLN A 429 2.76 1.38 8.25
N ASN A 430 2.08 2.07 7.33
CA ASN A 430 1.30 3.26 7.65
C ASN A 430 -0.06 2.88 8.21
N TYR A 431 -0.51 3.67 9.19
CA TYR A 431 -1.81 3.55 9.83
C TYR A 431 -2.50 4.90 9.84
N VAL A 432 -3.83 4.90 9.93
CA VAL A 432 -4.59 6.13 10.18
C VAL A 432 -4.22 6.64 11.57
N VAL A 433 -3.67 7.85 11.62
CA VAL A 433 -3.38 8.54 12.87
C VAL A 433 -4.66 9.22 13.34
N ILE A 434 -5.34 8.61 14.31
CA ILE A 434 -6.65 9.09 14.81
C ILE A 434 -6.58 10.46 15.52
N THR A 435 -5.38 10.93 15.86
CA THR A 435 -5.15 12.28 16.42
C THR A 435 -4.92 13.34 15.35
N ASP A 436 -4.76 12.93 14.08
CA ASP A 436 -4.48 13.86 12.99
C ASP A 436 -5.75 14.49 12.39
N ARG A 437 -5.55 15.61 11.70
CA ARG A 437 -6.59 16.45 11.10
C ARG A 437 -7.46 15.68 10.11
N MET A 438 -6.93 14.64 9.45
CA MET A 438 -7.71 13.82 8.53
C MET A 438 -8.81 13.03 9.23
N TRP A 439 -8.51 12.40 10.37
CA TRP A 439 -9.54 11.71 11.16
C TRP A 439 -10.52 12.71 11.79
N ALA A 440 -10.03 13.83 12.29
CA ALA A 440 -10.90 14.90 12.81
C ALA A 440 -11.92 15.40 11.76
N ARG A 441 -11.55 15.44 10.48
CA ARG A 441 -12.47 15.76 9.38
C ARG A 441 -13.56 14.70 9.19
N VAL A 442 -13.25 13.43 9.41
CA VAL A 442 -14.23 12.33 9.34
C VAL A 442 -15.24 12.50 10.46
N LEU A 443 -14.77 12.70 11.69
CA LEU A 443 -15.64 12.92 12.86
C LEU A 443 -16.53 14.16 12.66
N ALA A 444 -15.97 15.26 12.14
CA ALA A 444 -16.73 16.47 11.85
C ALA A 444 -17.74 16.30 10.69
N SER A 445 -17.44 15.45 9.71
CA SER A 445 -18.35 15.19 8.58
C SER A 445 -19.49 14.26 8.94
N THR A 446 -19.24 13.28 9.80
CA THR A 446 -20.21 12.27 10.25
C THR A 446 -21.01 12.72 11.47
N ASN A 447 -20.47 13.68 12.25
CA ASN A 447 -20.91 14.01 13.60
C ASN A 447 -20.92 12.79 14.55
N GLN A 448 -20.10 11.77 14.26
CA GLN A 448 -19.94 10.62 15.16
C GLN A 448 -19.05 11.01 16.36
N PRO A 449 -19.36 10.53 17.58
CA PRO A 449 -18.47 10.70 18.71
C PRO A 449 -17.23 9.80 18.57
N SER A 450 -16.23 10.05 19.42
CA SER A 450 -15.24 9.04 19.73
C SER A 450 -15.86 8.03 20.69
N PHE A 451 -15.77 6.73 20.38
CA PHE A 451 -16.32 5.65 21.21
C PHE A 451 -15.31 5.14 22.24
N LEU A 452 -14.40 6.00 22.69
CA LEU A 452 -13.47 5.70 23.77
C LEU A 452 -14.21 5.69 25.11
N ARG A 453 -13.92 4.71 25.96
CA ARG A 453 -14.45 4.69 27.33
C ARG A 453 -13.87 5.88 28.11
N PRO A 454 -14.60 6.44 29.09
CA PRO A 454 -14.09 7.55 29.91
C PRO A 454 -12.73 7.28 30.55
N LYS A 455 -12.44 6.03 30.94
CA LYS A 455 -11.12 5.62 31.46
C LYS A 455 -10.01 5.70 30.41
N GLU A 456 -10.30 5.30 29.18
CA GLU A 456 -9.36 5.32 28.06
C GLU A 456 -9.07 6.77 27.63
N LEU A 457 -10.07 7.65 27.68
CA LEU A 457 -9.88 9.09 27.46
C LEU A 457 -8.95 9.72 28.49
N ILE A 458 -9.09 9.35 29.77
CA ILE A 458 -8.21 9.85 30.84
C ILE A 458 -6.78 9.33 30.68
N GLU A 459 -6.61 8.06 30.31
CA GLU A 459 -5.28 7.50 30.03
C GLU A 459 -4.64 8.16 28.80
N PHE A 460 -5.43 8.44 27.78
CA PHE A 460 -4.99 9.15 26.58
C PHE A 460 -4.52 10.58 26.91
N GLN A 461 -5.29 11.33 27.67
CA GLN A 461 -4.93 12.68 28.11
C GLN A 461 -3.64 12.69 28.95
N LYS A 462 -3.47 11.70 29.84
CA LYS A 462 -2.25 11.56 30.64
C LYS A 462 -1.02 11.21 29.79
N ALA A 463 -1.17 10.36 28.79
CA ALA A 463 -0.08 10.03 27.87
C ALA A 463 0.31 11.24 27.01
N GLU A 464 -0.66 12.05 26.58
CA GLU A 464 -0.44 13.31 25.86
C GLU A 464 0.29 14.36 26.71
N GLU A 465 -0.11 14.54 27.97
CA GLU A 465 0.58 15.41 28.93
C GLU A 465 2.04 14.96 29.15
N GLN A 466 2.28 13.66 29.33
CA GLN A 466 3.64 13.13 29.53
C GLN A 466 4.53 13.27 28.29
N LEU A 467 3.95 13.21 27.08
CA LEU A 467 4.68 13.39 25.83
C LEU A 467 4.94 14.87 25.51
N LEU A 468 4.05 15.76 25.91
CA LEU A 468 4.29 17.20 25.91
C LEU A 468 5.40 17.60 26.89
N GLU A 469 5.47 16.95 28.06
CA GLU A 469 6.55 17.13 29.04
C GLU A 469 7.89 16.51 28.57
N ALA A 470 7.87 15.41 27.81
CA ALA A 470 9.05 14.77 27.24
C ALA A 470 9.55 15.43 25.93
N GLY A 471 8.67 16.18 25.25
CA GLY A 471 8.91 16.83 23.96
C GLY A 471 9.95 17.97 23.97
N ASP A 472 10.40 18.40 25.15
CA ASP A 472 11.50 19.37 25.28
C ASP A 472 12.89 18.74 25.06
N ASN A 473 13.01 17.41 24.87
CA ASN A 473 14.32 16.75 24.77
C ASN A 473 14.53 15.71 23.65
N ASN A 474 13.63 15.49 22.68
CA ASN A 474 13.98 14.69 21.49
C ASN A 474 13.10 14.92 20.24
N SER A 475 13.75 14.79 19.08
CA SER A 475 13.25 15.07 17.73
C SER A 475 11.93 14.35 17.37
N ALA A 476 11.00 15.13 16.81
CA ALA A 476 9.59 14.82 16.49
C ALA A 476 9.33 13.77 15.37
N ALA A 477 10.09 12.69 15.29
CA ALA A 477 9.85 11.59 14.34
C ALA A 477 9.35 10.29 15.01
N GLY A 478 9.41 10.18 16.34
CA GLY A 478 9.01 8.97 17.08
C GLY A 478 7.70 9.07 17.87
N THR A 479 7.12 10.27 18.02
CA THR A 479 6.10 10.54 19.05
C THR A 479 4.68 10.10 18.67
N SER A 480 4.35 9.93 17.39
CA SER A 480 3.00 9.53 16.95
C SER A 480 2.81 8.01 16.82
N PHE A 481 3.89 7.26 16.59
CA PHE A 481 3.86 5.80 16.50
C PHE A 481 3.62 5.15 17.88
N GLU A 482 4.09 5.80 18.96
CA GLU A 482 3.91 5.34 20.33
C GLU A 482 2.45 5.38 20.80
N PHE A 483 1.62 6.35 20.37
CA PHE A 483 0.20 6.42 20.78
C PHE A 483 -0.66 5.29 20.21
N THR A 484 -0.50 4.99 18.93
CA THR A 484 -1.23 3.89 18.27
C THR A 484 -0.76 2.53 18.82
N SER A 485 0.52 2.45 19.21
CA SER A 485 1.10 1.32 19.95
C SER A 485 0.55 1.20 21.38
N LEU A 486 0.39 2.32 22.11
CA LEU A 486 -0.14 2.36 23.47
C LEU A 486 -1.54 1.74 23.54
N PHE A 487 -2.43 2.08 22.59
CA PHE A 487 -3.77 1.50 22.50
C PHE A 487 -3.75 0.00 22.16
N ARG A 488 -2.79 -0.48 21.36
CA ARG A 488 -2.60 -1.93 21.14
C ARG A 488 -2.07 -2.64 22.38
N CYS A 489 -1.26 -1.98 23.21
CA CYS A 489 -0.70 -2.55 24.43
C CYS A 489 -1.73 -2.61 25.57
N LEU A 490 -2.53 -1.55 25.76
CA LEU A 490 -3.57 -1.47 26.79
C LEU A 490 -4.74 -2.45 26.57
N THR A 491 -4.95 -2.90 25.33
CA THR A 491 -6.00 -3.87 24.97
C THR A 491 -5.53 -5.34 25.00
N CYS A 492 -4.23 -5.59 25.22
CA CYS A 492 -3.63 -6.94 25.28
C CYS A 492 -3.30 -7.44 26.70
N SER A 493 -3.82 -6.79 27.76
CA SER A 493 -3.64 -7.20 29.15
C SER A 493 -4.81 -8.03 29.70
#